data_AF-A0A286C0E8-F1
#
_entry.id   AF-A0A286C0E8-F1
#
_cell.length_a   1.000
_cell.length_b   1.000
_cell.length_c   1.000
_cell.angle_alpha   90.00
_cell.angle_beta   90.00
_cell.angle_gamma   90.00
#
_symmetry.space_group_name_H-M   'P 1'
#
loop_
_entity.id
_entity.type
_entity.pdbx_description
1 polymer ?
#
loop_
_entity_poly.entity_id
_entity_poly.type
_entity_poly.pdbx_seq_one_letter_code
_entity_poly.pdbx_strand_id
1 'polypeptide(L)' 'MSLNLDSETITIRCPHCSIMYEEIISRLKYEPKLSCPSCEKYVGVNLLELYTALESVQSSCDALLQKLANGPSGRGLS' A
#
# COMPACT_ATOMS: atom_id res chain seq x y z
N MET A 1 5.85 13.53 -6.94
CA MET A 1 4.39 13.73 -6.74
C MET A 1 4.03 12.91 -5.53
N SER A 2 3.38 13.46 -4.49
CA SER A 2 3.02 12.65 -3.33
C SER A 2 1.88 11.70 -3.71
N LEU A 3 2.12 10.39 -3.68
CA LEU A 3 1.08 9.39 -3.85
C LEU A 3 0.31 9.29 -2.54
N ASN A 4 -0.96 9.65 -2.59
CA ASN A 4 -1.86 9.45 -1.47
C ASN A 4 -2.57 8.10 -1.65
N LEU A 5 -2.22 7.13 -0.82
CA LEU A 5 -2.81 5.78 -0.81
C LEU A 5 -3.86 5.61 0.30
N ASP A 6 -4.29 6.69 0.96
CA ASP A 6 -5.18 6.63 2.13
C ASP A 6 -6.56 6.03 1.84
N SER A 7 -7.04 6.19 0.61
CA SER A 7 -8.33 5.64 0.14
C SER A 7 -8.20 4.22 -0.44
N GLU A 8 -6.99 3.73 -0.62
CA GLU A 8 -6.75 2.39 -1.18
C GLU A 8 -6.94 1.30 -0.13
N THR A 9 -7.27 0.10 -0.60
CA THR A 9 -7.46 -1.09 0.23
C THR A 9 -6.25 -2.01 0.15
N ILE A 10 -5.99 -2.72 1.24
CA ILE A 10 -5.06 -3.84 1.29
C ILE A 10 -5.78 -5.09 1.75
N THR A 11 -5.32 -6.25 1.27
CA THR A 11 -5.81 -7.54 1.74
C THR A 11 -5.02 -8.01 2.96
N ILE A 12 -5.71 -8.25 4.06
CA ILE A 12 -5.13 -8.81 5.28
C ILE A 12 -5.55 -10.26 5.40
N ARG A 13 -4.58 -11.14 5.62
CA ARG A 13 -4.83 -12.55 5.93
C ARG A 13 -4.86 -12.72 7.45
N CYS A 14 -5.97 -13.24 7.98
CA CYS A 14 -6.07 -13.55 9.39
C CYS A 14 -5.13 -14.71 9.76
N PRO A 15 -4.22 -14.57 10.74
CA PRO A 15 -3.33 -15.65 11.17
C PRO A 15 -4.07 -16.78 11.90
N HIS A 16 -5.30 -16.53 12.39
CA HIS A 16 -6.05 -17.49 13.18
C HIS A 16 -6.97 -18.39 12.34
N CYS A 17 -7.70 -17.83 11.38
CA CYS A 17 -8.64 -18.58 10.56
C CYS A 17 -8.27 -18.60 9.06
N SER A 18 -7.15 -17.99 8.68
CA SER A 18 -6.67 -17.89 7.28
C SER A 18 -7.59 -17.17 6.30
N ILE A 19 -8.73 -16.62 6.74
CA ILE A 19 -9.60 -15.82 5.89
C ILE A 19 -8.90 -14.50 5.54
N MET A 20 -9.04 -14.13 4.27
CA MET A 20 -8.60 -12.86 3.74
C MET A 20 -9.75 -11.86 3.77
N TYR A 21 -9.44 -10.62 4.12
CA TYR A 21 -10.41 -9.53 4.15
C TYR A 21 -9.71 -8.22 3.79
N GLU A 22 -10.49 -7.26 3.28
CA GLU A 22 -9.97 -5.97 2.85
C GLU A 22 -9.99 -4.95 3.97
N GLU A 23 -9.00 -4.06 4.00
CA GLU A 23 -8.93 -2.94 4.92
C GLU A 23 -8.41 -1.68 4.25
N ILE A 24 -8.91 -0.53 4.69
CA ILE A 24 -8.53 0.78 4.14
C ILE A 24 -7.25 1.27 4.81
N ILE A 25 -6.26 1.71 4.03
CA ILE A 25 -4.95 2.17 4.56
C ILE A 25 -5.11 3.31 5.58
N SER A 26 -5.98 4.30 5.31
CA SER A 26 -6.23 5.39 6.27
C SER A 26 -6.74 4.91 7.62
N ARG A 27 -7.62 3.90 7.63
CA ARG A 27 -8.10 3.27 8.87
C ARG A 27 -6.94 2.66 9.64
N LEU A 28 -6.04 1.93 8.98
CA LEU A 28 -4.91 1.25 9.63
C LEU A 28 -3.90 2.21 10.23
N LYS A 29 -3.68 3.37 9.59
CA LYS A 29 -2.81 4.43 10.12
C LYS A 29 -3.34 5.02 11.43
N TYR A 30 -4.66 5.14 11.56
CA TYR A 30 -5.30 5.69 12.76
C TYR A 30 -5.52 4.62 13.84
N GLU A 31 -6.00 3.45 13.44
CA GLU A 31 -6.31 2.32 14.33
C GLU A 31 -5.67 1.02 13.80
N PRO A 32 -4.45 0.69 14.27
CA PRO A 32 -3.74 -0.54 13.87
C PRO A 32 -4.31 -1.80 14.53
N LYS A 33 -5.25 -1.61 15.46
CA LYS A 33 -5.93 -2.67 16.19
C LYS A 33 -7.05 -3.23 15.31
N LEU A 34 -6.84 -4.44 14.80
CA LEU A 34 -7.81 -5.12 13.96
C LEU A 34 -8.40 -6.33 14.69
N SER A 35 -9.68 -6.58 14.43
CA SER A 35 -10.31 -7.85 14.72
C SER A 35 -10.68 -8.50 13.41
N CYS A 36 -10.43 -9.81 13.29
CA CYS A 36 -10.84 -10.54 12.09
C CYS A 36 -12.37 -10.58 12.01
N PRO A 37 -12.98 -10.21 10.87
CA PRO A 37 -14.45 -10.20 10.73
C PRO A 37 -15.09 -11.59 10.81
N SER A 38 -14.30 -12.66 10.66
CA SER A 38 -14.82 -14.03 10.68
C SER A 38 -14.65 -14.75 12.03
N CYS A 39 -13.50 -14.60 12.69
CA CYS A 39 -13.22 -15.31 13.94
C CYS A 39 -13.15 -14.40 15.17
N GLU A 40 -13.35 -13.09 14.97
CA GLU A 40 -13.37 -12.03 16.00
C GLU A 40 -12.07 -11.89 16.82
N LYS A 41 -11.06 -12.70 16.52
CA LYS A 41 -9.75 -12.63 17.16
C LYS A 41 -8.99 -11.41 16.68
N TYR A 42 -8.23 -10.85 17.63
CA TYR A 42 -7.34 -9.74 17.37
C TYR A 42 -6.23 -10.12 16.37
N VAL A 43 -6.00 -9.21 15.43
CA VAL A 43 -4.93 -9.24 14.43
C VAL A 43 -4.15 -7.94 14.61
N GLY A 44 -2.88 -8.03 14.99
CA GLY A 44 -2.01 -6.86 15.06
C GLY A 44 -1.47 -6.53 13.68
N VAL A 45 -1.57 -5.27 13.27
CA VAL A 45 -0.80 -4.75 12.12
C VAL A 45 0.44 -4.03 12.64
N ASN A 46 1.59 -4.38 12.09
CA ASN A 46 2.83 -3.69 12.38
C ASN A 46 2.88 -2.36 11.59
N LEU A 47 2.69 -1.25 12.28
CA LEU A 47 2.70 0.08 11.66
C LEU A 47 4.03 0.40 10.97
N LEU A 48 5.17 -0.06 11.51
CA LEU A 48 6.47 0.19 10.91
C LEU A 48 6.59 -0.48 9.53
N GLU A 49 6.14 -1.74 9.43
CA GLU A 49 6.12 -2.47 8.16
C GLU A 49 5.15 -1.83 7.17
N LEU A 50 3.98 -1.37 7.65
CA LEU A 50 3.02 -0.63 6.82
C LEU A 50 3.65 0.64 6.22
N TYR A 51 4.26 1.49 7.04
CA TYR A 51 4.90 2.72 6.55
C TYR A 51 6.07 2.42 5.60
N THR A 52 6.91 1.43 5.92
CA THR A 52 8.02 1.01 5.06
C THR A 52 7.52 0.56 3.69
N ALA A 53 6.43 -0.20 3.64
CA ALA A 53 5.82 -0.64 2.38
C ALA A 53 5.27 0.55 1.57
N LEU A 54 4.57 1.49 2.22
CA LEU A 54 4.05 2.69 1.56
C LEU A 54 5.17 3.56 0.97
N GLU A 55 6.26 3.77 1.72
CA GLU A 55 7.44 4.50 1.24
C GLU A 55 8.12 3.79 0.07
N SER A 56 8.20 2.46 0.10
CA SER A 56 8.76 1.67 -1.01
C SER A 56 7.94 1.81 -2.29
N VAL A 57 6.60 1.84 -2.18
CA VAL A 57 5.70 2.07 -3.32
C VAL A 57 5.90 3.47 -3.87
N GLN A 58 5.94 4.49 -3.00
CA GLN A 58 6.21 5.88 -3.37
C GLN A 58 7.52 6.00 -4.15
N SER A 59 8.61 5.45 -3.60
CA SER A 59 9.94 5.48 -4.24
C SER A 59 9.95 4.79 -5.61
N SER A 60 9.29 3.62 -5.71
CA SER A 60 9.19 2.88 -6.98
C SER A 60 8.45 3.67 -8.05
N CYS A 61 7.35 4.32 -7.69
CA CYS A 61 6.60 5.18 -8.60
C CYS A 61 7.40 6.43 -9.00
N ASP A 62 8.08 7.08 -8.08
CA ASP A 62 8.92 8.24 -8.40
C ASP A 62 10.05 7.84 -9.37
N ALA A 63 10.66 6.67 -9.19
CA ALA A 63 11.66 6.13 -10.12
C ALA A 63 11.08 5.83 -11.50
N LEU A 64 9.86 5.28 -11.58
CA LEU A 64 9.16 5.07 -12.84
C LEU A 64 8.83 6.39 -13.55
N LEU A 65 8.34 7.38 -12.80
CA LEU A 65 8.05 8.71 -13.32
C LEU A 65 9.31 9.39 -13.86
N GLN A 66 10.44 9.29 -13.15
CA GLN A 66 11.72 9.80 -13.65
C GLN A 66 12.14 9.13 -14.97
N LYS A 67 11.96 7.81 -15.09
CA LYS A 67 12.25 7.08 -16.34
C LYS A 67 11.35 7.52 -17.48
N LEU A 68 10.06 7.79 -17.21
CA LEU A 68 9.11 8.29 -18.21
C LEU A 68 9.43 9.73 -18.61
N ALA A 69 9.77 10.59 -17.65
CA ALA A 69 10.16 11.98 -17.91
C ALA A 69 11.49 12.08 -18.67
N ASN A 70 12.42 11.15 -18.43
CA ASN A 70 13.71 11.05 -19.12
C ASN A 70 13.67 10.11 -20.34
N GLY A 71 12.49 9.67 -20.77
CA GLY A 71 12.31 8.93 -22.03
C GLY A 71 12.77 9.79 -23.22
N PRO A 72 13.17 9.19 -24.35
CA PRO A 72 13.76 9.93 -25.46
C PRO A 72 12.73 10.89 -26.06
N SER A 73 12.82 12.15 -25.67
CA SER A 73 12.41 13.26 -26.52
C SER A 73 13.29 13.22 -27.76
N GLY A 74 12.85 12.52 -28.81
CA GLY A 74 13.48 12.57 -30.14
C GLY A 74 13.87 11.21 -30.72
N ARG A 75 12.93 10.51 -31.36
CA ARG A 75 13.19 9.94 -32.67
C ARG A 75 12.20 10.55 -33.65
N GLY A 76 12.74 11.28 -34.62
CA GLY A 76 12.00 12.05 -35.59
C GLY A 76 11.00 11.20 -36.38
N LEU A 77 9.80 11.75 -36.52
CA LEU A 77 8.99 11.58 -37.70
C LEU A 77 9.43 12.69 -38.66
N SER A 78 10.41 12.37 -39.50
CA SER A 78 10.81 13.12 -40.69
C SER A 78 11.14 12.13 -41.78
#